data_AF-A0A8J4H8E7-F1
#
_entry.id   AF-A0A8J4H8E7-F1
#
_cell.length_a   1.000
_cell.length_b   1.000
_cell.length_c   1.000
_cell.angle_alpha   90.00
_cell.angle_beta   90.00
_cell.angle_gamma   90.00
#
_symmetry.space_group_name_H-M   'P 1'
#
loop_
_entity.id
_entity.type
_entity.pdbx_description
1 polymer ?
#
loop_
_entity_poly.entity_id
_entity_poly.type
_entity_poly.pdbx_seq_one_letter_code
_entity_poly.pdbx_strand_id
1 'polypeptide(L)' 'MTLHIGMLVFSGVQQLDLTGPYEVFASLPDTNLHLVAR' A
#
# COMPACT_ATOMS: atom_id res chain seq x y z
N MET A 1 7.52 -16.76 5.07
CA MET A 1 6.21 -16.72 4.38
C MET A 1 5.96 -15.26 4.07
N THR A 2 5.70 -14.91 2.81
CA THR A 2 5.58 -13.50 2.41
C THR A 2 4.17 -12.97 2.68
N LEU A 3 4.06 -11.82 3.35
CA LEU A 3 2.80 -11.11 3.57
C LEU A 3 2.45 -10.28 2.34
N HIS A 4 1.20 -10.32 1.88
CA HIS A 4 0.72 -9.52 0.75
C HIS A 4 -0.28 -8.47 1.24
N ILE A 5 -0.04 -7.20 0.92
CA ILE A 5 -0.89 -6.07 1.30
C ILE A 5 -1.35 -5.33 0.04
N GLY A 6 -2.65 -5.24 -0.16
CA GLY A 6 -3.25 -4.48 -1.27
C GLY A 6 -3.75 -3.12 -0.81
N MET A 7 -3.35 -2.06 -1.51
CA MET A 7 -3.80 -0.68 -1.28
C MET A 7 -4.56 -0.19 -2.51
N LEU A 8 -5.81 0.20 -2.33
CA LEU A 8 -6.67 0.65 -3.42
C LEU A 8 -6.32 2.09 -3.83
N VAL A 9 -6.01 2.29 -5.10
CA VAL A 9 -5.79 3.59 -5.72
C VAL A 9 -6.97 3.91 -6.64
N PHE A 10 -7.55 5.09 -6.48
CA PHE A 10 -8.68 5.55 -7.28
C PHE A 10 -8.63 7.07 -7.45
N SER A 11 -9.35 7.61 -8.44
CA SER A 11 -9.39 9.05 -8.69
C SER A 11 -9.93 9.81 -7.48
N GLY A 12 -9.19 10.80 -7.00
CA GLY A 12 -9.55 11.58 -5.82
C GLY A 12 -9.21 10.91 -4.48
N VAL A 13 -8.47 9.79 -4.48
CA VAL A 13 -7.89 9.25 -3.24
C VAL A 13 -6.99 10.30 -2.60
N GLN A 14 -7.09 10.47 -1.27
CA GLN A 14 -6.23 11.39 -0.56
C GLN A 14 -4.81 10.83 -0.52
N GLN A 15 -3.84 11.63 -0.97
CA GLN A 15 -2.47 11.16 -1.19
C GLN A 15 -1.81 10.74 0.13
N LEU A 16 -1.96 11.53 1.21
CA LEU A 16 -1.36 11.22 2.51
C LEU A 16 -1.92 9.94 3.13
N ASP A 17 -3.21 9.69 2.98
CA ASP A 17 -3.88 8.49 3.50
C ASP A 17 -3.39 7.22 2.79
N LEU A 18 -2.96 7.34 1.53
CA LEU A 18 -2.34 6.25 0.79
C LEU A 18 -0.85 6.13 1.14
N THR A 19 -0.07 7.21 1.09
CA THR A 19 1.39 7.11 1.20
C THR A 19 1.89 6.95 2.62
N GLY A 20 1.17 7.47 3.62
CA GLY A 20 1.55 7.31 5.03
C GLY A 20 1.62 5.83 5.43
N PRO A 21 0.53 5.06 5.26
CA PRO A 21 0.56 3.62 5.50
C PRO A 21 1.48 2.87 4.53
N TYR A 22 1.56 3.28 3.25
CA TYR A 22 2.45 2.65 2.27
C TYR A 22 3.91 2.64 2.77
N GLU A 23 4.42 3.77 3.25
CA GLU A 23 5.79 3.89 3.74
C GLU A 23 6.06 3.01 4.97
N VAL A 24 5.11 2.97 5.90
CA VAL A 24 5.20 2.11 7.10
C VAL A 24 5.18 0.63 6.69
N PHE A 25 4.25 0.21 5.84
CA PHE A 25 4.12 -1.19 5.45
C PHE A 25 5.26 -1.67 4.54
N ALA A 26 5.82 -0.79 3.71
CA ALA A 26 7.00 -1.08 2.89
C ALA A 26 8.25 -1.35 3.74
N SER A 27 8.29 -0.91 5.00
CA SER A 27 9.39 -1.19 5.92
C SER A 27 9.33 -2.58 6.57
N LEU A 28 8.22 -3.30 6.42
CA LEU A 28 8.04 -4.62 7.03
C LEU A 28 8.89 -5.69 6.30
N PRO A 29 9.56 -6.60 7.04
CA PRO A 29 10.27 -7.71 6.43
C PRO A 29 9.29 -8.67 5.72
N ASP A 30 9.78 -9.34 4.68
CA ASP A 30 9.04 -10.36 3.92
C ASP A 30 7.63 -9.91 3.50
N THR A 31 7.47 -8.65 3.07
CA THR A 31 6.17 -8.07 2.69
C THR A 31 6.17 -7.58 1.24
N ASN A 32 5.12 -7.89 0.49
CA ASN A 32 4.85 -7.40 -0.85
C ASN A 32 3.64 -6.46 -0.84
N LEU A 33 3.86 -5.18 -1.19
CA LEU A 33 2.80 -4.19 -1.36
C LEU A 33 2.31 -4.13 -2.81
N HIS A 34 1.00 -4.06 -2.99
CA HIS A 34 0.33 -3.94 -4.28
C HIS A 34 -0.50 -2.66 -4.29
N LEU A 35 -0.21 -1.75 -5.22
CA LEU A 35 -1.15 -0.68 -5.56
C LEU A 35 -2.14 -1.23 -6.58
N VAL A 36 -3.40 -1.36 -6.17
CA VAL A 36 -4.47 -1.96 -6.98
C VAL A 36 -5.41 -0.86 -7.46
N ALA A 37 -5.75 -0.86 -8.74
CA ALA A 37 -6.68 0.09 -9.34
C ALA A 37 -7.65 -0.65 -10.27
N ARG A 38 -8.81 -0.04 -10.54
CA ARG A 38 -9.77 -0.49 -11.56
C ARG A 38 -10.10 0.66 -12.50
#